data_AF-A0A925B2Q9-F1
#
_entry.id   AF-A0A925B2Q9-F1
#
_cell.length_a   1.000
_cell.length_b   1.000
_cell.length_c   1.000
_cell.angle_alpha   90.00
_cell.angle_beta   90.00
_cell.angle_gamma   90.00
#
_symmetry.space_group_name_H-M   'P 1'
#
loop_
_entity.id
_entity.type
_entity.pdbx_description
1 polymer ?
#
loop_
_entity_poly.entity_id
_entity_poly.type
_entity_poly.pdbx_seq_one_letter_code
_entity_poly.pdbx_strand_id
1 'polypeptide(L)'
;MYCPNCGTQNLENINFCSSCGLDLSTVARMMEKHLPLRLLEKIDDKLLNPKKTVLYESCLNLSLSIVSLVVAILLSNWGYPRDALYFYIGSFFAFLGAIWFFLIYVRARSKTKMVLTTSDYIELNRASDGELCNENETKTPIPNILTSFKTPVPSVTEFTTNPLHTENYKTKKLPEGK
;
A
#
# COMPACT_ATOMS: atom_id res chain seq x y z
N MET A 1 10.97 14.08 -8.93
CA MET A 1 11.52 12.72 -8.72
C MET A 1 13.05 12.70 -8.77
N TYR A 2 13.71 11.73 -8.13
CA TYR A 2 15.18 11.58 -8.17
C TYR A 2 15.60 10.55 -9.22
N CYS A 3 16.68 10.82 -9.95
CA CYS A 3 17.23 9.86 -10.92
C CYS A 3 17.92 8.68 -10.19
N PRO A 4 17.59 7.42 -10.50
CA PRO A 4 18.19 6.26 -9.83
C PRO A 4 19.67 6.03 -10.21
N ASN A 5 20.13 6.59 -11.33
CA ASN A 5 21.51 6.42 -11.79
C ASN A 5 22.47 7.45 -11.17
N CYS A 6 22.05 8.71 -11.03
CA CYS A 6 22.93 9.80 -10.59
C CYS A 6 22.43 10.60 -9.39
N GLY A 7 21.23 10.30 -8.86
CA GLY A 7 20.66 10.98 -7.69
C GLY A 7 20.17 12.42 -7.94
N THR A 8 20.22 12.93 -9.18
CA THR A 8 19.78 14.29 -9.48
C THR A 8 18.26 14.44 -9.31
N GLN A 9 17.84 15.54 -8.69
CA GLN A 9 16.42 15.91 -8.57
C GLN A 9 15.92 16.46 -9.91
N ASN A 10 14.89 15.82 -10.44
CA ASN A 10 14.24 16.13 -11.71
C ASN A 10 12.77 16.50 -11.46
N LEU A 11 12.21 17.33 -12.33
CA LEU A 11 10.77 17.64 -12.37
C LEU A 11 9.95 16.38 -12.70
N GLU A 12 8.67 16.38 -12.36
CA GLU A 12 7.83 15.17 -12.46
C GLU A 12 7.40 14.83 -13.90
N ASN A 13 7.52 15.78 -14.83
CA ASN A 13 7.10 15.65 -16.23
C ASN A 13 8.25 15.61 -17.25
N ILE A 14 9.47 15.25 -16.83
CA ILE A 14 10.60 15.12 -17.76
C ILE A 14 10.93 13.66 -18.08
N ASN A 15 11.06 13.37 -19.37
CA ASN A 15 11.36 12.03 -19.87
C ASN A 15 12.82 11.62 -19.67
N PHE A 16 13.73 12.57 -19.51
CA PHE A 16 15.17 12.31 -19.41
C PHE A 16 15.80 13.07 -18.24
N CYS A 17 16.86 12.49 -17.68
CA CYS A 17 17.60 13.13 -16.60
C CYS A 17 18.42 14.29 -17.15
N SER A 18 18.24 15.47 -16.59
CA SER A 18 18.98 16.69 -16.95
C SER A 18 20.50 16.58 -16.76
N SER A 19 20.96 15.66 -15.90
CA SER A 19 22.37 15.49 -15.54
C SER A 19 23.05 14.33 -16.29
N CYS A 20 22.43 13.14 -16.32
CA CYS A 20 23.05 11.93 -16.87
C CYS A 20 22.41 11.40 -18.15
N GLY A 21 21.32 12.01 -18.63
CA GLY A 21 20.63 11.61 -19.86
C GLY A 21 19.82 10.30 -19.78
N LEU A 22 19.70 9.68 -18.59
CA LEU A 22 18.89 8.47 -18.42
C LEU A 22 17.41 8.73 -18.75
N ASP A 23 16.80 7.85 -19.53
CA ASP A 23 15.35 7.86 -19.80
C ASP A 23 14.54 7.43 -18.56
N LEU A 24 13.88 8.40 -17.91
CA LEU A 24 13.02 8.17 -16.76
C LEU A 24 11.64 7.64 -17.15
N SER A 25 11.20 7.80 -18.41
CA SER A 25 9.87 7.33 -18.84
C SER A 25 9.78 5.80 -18.79
N THR A 26 10.90 5.14 -19.15
CA THR A 26 11.03 3.68 -19.06
C THR A 26 11.07 3.20 -17.61
N VAL A 27 11.79 3.90 -16.73
CA VAL A 27 11.88 3.57 -15.30
C VAL A 27 10.53 3.75 -14.61
N ALA A 28 9.83 4.85 -14.88
CA ALA A 28 8.49 5.11 -14.34
C ALA A 28 7.51 4.01 -14.74
N ARG A 29 7.53 3.58 -16.01
CA ARG A 29 6.69 2.49 -16.51
C ARG A 29 7.01 1.13 -15.89
N MET A 30 8.26 0.87 -15.53
CA MET A 30 8.63 -0.35 -14.82
C MET A 30 8.16 -0.31 -13.37
N MET A 31 8.27 0.84 -12.68
CA MET A 31 7.76 0.99 -11.32
C MET A 31 6.23 0.89 -11.26
N GLU A 32 5.52 1.43 -12.25
CA GLU A 32 4.07 1.35 -12.35
C GLU A 32 3.57 -0.10 -12.58
N LYS A 33 4.27 -0.88 -13.41
CA LYS A 33 3.93 -2.29 -13.66
C LYS A 33 4.09 -3.22 -12.45
N HIS A 34 4.88 -2.83 -11.45
CA HIS A 34 5.13 -3.67 -10.28
C HIS A 34 4.11 -3.52 -9.16
N LEU A 35 3.09 -2.68 -9.30
CA LEU A 35 1.92 -2.75 -8.43
C LEU A 35 0.79 -3.47 -9.18
N PRO A 36 0.71 -4.82 -9.12
CA PRO A 36 -0.39 -5.54 -9.71
C PRO A 36 -1.68 -5.09 -9.04
N LEU A 37 -2.44 -4.22 -9.72
CA LEU A 37 -3.78 -3.80 -9.29
C LEU A 37 -4.72 -4.99 -9.08
N ARG A 38 -4.45 -6.13 -9.76
CA ARG A 38 -5.14 -7.41 -9.53
C ARG A 38 -4.84 -8.07 -8.18
N LEU A 39 -3.72 -7.71 -7.55
CA LEU A 39 -3.39 -8.18 -6.20
C LEU A 39 -4.14 -7.36 -5.16
N LEU A 40 -4.37 -6.06 -5.41
CA LEU A 40 -5.23 -5.22 -4.58
C LEU A 40 -6.66 -5.79 -4.52
N GLU A 41 -7.24 -6.13 -5.67
CA GLU A 41 -8.61 -6.63 -5.75
C GLU A 41 -8.84 -7.91 -4.92
N LYS A 42 -7.86 -8.82 -4.92
CA LYS A 42 -7.94 -10.08 -4.16
C LYS A 42 -7.61 -9.93 -2.68
N ILE A 43 -6.88 -8.88 -2.32
CA ILE A 43 -6.57 -8.52 -0.93
C ILE A 43 -7.79 -7.82 -0.31
N ASP A 44 -8.50 -7.01 -1.09
CA ASP A 44 -9.69 -6.26 -0.64
C ASP A 44 -10.81 -7.21 -0.22
N ASP A 45 -11.10 -8.29 -0.95
CA ASP A 45 -12.15 -9.24 -0.55
C ASP A 45 -11.90 -9.89 0.83
N LYS A 46 -10.62 -10.14 1.16
CA LYS A 46 -10.23 -10.71 2.46
C LYS A 46 -10.08 -9.66 3.55
N LEU A 47 -9.75 -8.41 3.22
CA LEU A 47 -9.69 -7.29 4.17
C LEU A 47 -11.05 -6.63 4.45
N LEU A 48 -12.00 -6.68 3.51
CA LEU A 48 -13.34 -6.10 3.64
C LEU A 48 -14.23 -6.97 4.54
N ASN A 49 -14.03 -8.28 4.57
CA ASN A 49 -14.87 -9.21 5.34
C ASN A 49 -14.16 -10.10 6.40
N PRO A 50 -13.13 -9.64 7.14
CA PRO A 50 -12.57 -10.39 8.28
C PRO A 50 -13.60 -10.57 9.40
N LYS A 51 -14.72 -9.84 9.35
CA LYS A 51 -15.79 -9.89 10.35
C LYS A 51 -16.53 -11.23 10.39
N LYS A 52 -16.62 -11.97 9.28
CA LYS A 52 -17.46 -13.19 9.23
C LYS A 52 -16.84 -14.38 9.95
N THR A 53 -15.52 -14.54 9.88
CA THR A 53 -14.81 -15.67 10.52
C THR A 53 -14.83 -15.56 12.05
N VAL A 54 -14.53 -14.37 12.58
CA VAL A 54 -14.49 -14.13 14.04
C VAL A 54 -15.87 -14.25 14.69
N LEU A 55 -16.93 -13.81 13.99
CA LEU A 55 -18.30 -13.96 14.46
C LEU A 55 -18.76 -15.42 14.47
N TYR A 56 -18.38 -16.22 13.46
CA TYR A 56 -18.74 -17.63 13.38
C TYR A 56 -18.08 -18.45 14.50
N GLU A 57 -16.80 -18.24 14.78
CA GLU A 57 -16.10 -18.93 15.88
C GLU A 57 -16.71 -18.59 17.26
N SER A 58 -17.10 -17.32 17.46
CA SER A 58 -17.77 -16.90 18.69
C SER A 58 -19.14 -17.55 18.86
N CYS A 59 -19.94 -17.61 17.79
CA CYS A 59 -21.25 -18.26 17.81
C CYS A 59 -21.13 -19.78 18.00
N LEU A 60 -20.13 -20.41 17.38
CA LEU A 60 -19.90 -21.85 17.50
C LEU A 60 -19.57 -22.25 18.95
N ASN A 61 -18.67 -21.51 19.61
CA ASN A 61 -18.35 -21.75 21.03
C ASN A 61 -19.55 -21.52 21.97
N LEU A 62 -20.39 -20.51 21.68
CA LEU A 62 -21.62 -20.27 22.42
C LEU A 62 -22.59 -21.46 22.27
N SER A 63 -22.78 -21.93 21.03
CA SER A 63 -23.66 -23.07 20.75
C SER A 63 -23.19 -24.35 21.44
N LEU A 64 -21.88 -24.62 21.44
CA LEU A 64 -21.29 -25.77 22.13
C LEU A 64 -21.50 -25.72 23.65
N SER A 65 -21.38 -24.53 24.25
CA SER A 65 -21.65 -24.34 25.68
C SER A 65 -23.11 -24.61 26.04
N ILE A 66 -24.05 -24.17 25.19
CA ILE A 66 -25.49 -24.43 25.37
C ILE A 66 -25.77 -25.94 25.27
N VAL A 67 -25.23 -26.61 24.26
CA VAL A 67 -25.41 -28.07 24.09
C VAL A 67 -24.85 -28.83 25.31
N SER A 68 -23.66 -28.47 25.77
CA SER A 68 -23.05 -29.07 26.98
C SER A 68 -23.93 -28.88 28.22
N LEU A 69 -24.53 -27.69 28.39
CA LEU A 69 -25.42 -27.40 29.50
C LEU A 69 -26.73 -28.21 29.43
N VAL A 70 -27.30 -28.38 28.24
CA VAL A 70 -28.49 -29.24 28.04
C VAL A 70 -28.18 -30.69 28.38
N VAL A 71 -27.03 -31.21 27.96
CA VAL A 71 -26.57 -32.57 28.29
C VAL A 71 -26.39 -32.74 29.80
N ALA A 72 -25.81 -31.74 30.49
CA ALA A 72 -25.65 -31.76 31.94
C ALA A 72 -27.00 -31.87 32.68
N ILE A 73 -28.03 -31.14 32.21
CA ILE A 73 -29.37 -31.18 32.79
C ILE A 73 -30.02 -32.55 32.59
N LEU A 74 -29.91 -33.13 31.39
CA LEU A 74 -30.47 -34.46 31.11
C LEU A 74 -29.82 -35.56 31.97
N LEU A 75 -28.49 -35.54 32.11
CA LEU A 75 -27.77 -36.50 32.96
C LEU A 75 -28.12 -36.35 34.44
N SER A 76 -28.31 -35.11 34.90
CA SER A 76 -28.74 -34.84 36.28
C SER A 76 -30.12 -35.43 36.57
N ASN A 77 -31.04 -35.36 35.60
CA ASN A 77 -32.40 -35.90 35.74
C ASN A 77 -32.46 -37.43 35.66
N TRP A 78 -31.45 -38.08 35.09
CA TRP A 78 -31.33 -39.54 35.01
C TRP A 78 -30.63 -40.19 36.22
N GLY A 79 -30.31 -39.42 37.26
CA GLY A 79 -29.75 -39.98 38.49
C GLY A 79 -28.25 -40.22 38.46
N TYR A 80 -27.51 -39.52 37.58
CA TYR A 80 -26.05 -39.51 37.55
C TYR A 80 -25.48 -38.17 38.08
N PRO A 81 -25.65 -37.83 39.38
CA PRO A 81 -25.30 -36.50 39.90
C PRO A 81 -23.79 -36.24 39.92
N ARG A 82 -22.97 -37.30 40.11
CA ARG A 82 -21.50 -37.17 40.14
C ARG A 82 -20.95 -36.82 38.76
N ASP A 83 -21.50 -37.43 37.71
CA ASP A 83 -21.06 -37.18 36.34
C ASP A 83 -21.58 -35.84 35.83
N ALA A 84 -22.82 -35.46 36.18
CA ALA A 84 -23.40 -34.17 35.83
C ALA A 84 -22.57 -32.98 36.35
N LEU A 85 -21.95 -33.10 37.53
CA LEU A 85 -21.12 -32.05 38.13
C LEU A 85 -19.92 -31.67 37.24
N TYR A 86 -19.26 -32.64 36.60
CA TYR A 86 -18.16 -32.37 35.67
C TYR A 86 -18.63 -31.60 34.43
N PHE A 87 -19.82 -31.93 33.90
CA PHE A 87 -20.41 -31.21 32.77
C PHE A 87 -20.83 -29.78 33.13
N TYR A 88 -21.34 -29.54 34.33
CA TYR A 88 -21.63 -28.18 34.80
C TYR A 88 -20.37 -27.33 34.92
N ILE A 89 -19.30 -27.88 35.50
CA ILE A 89 -18.00 -27.18 35.60
C ILE A 89 -17.44 -26.89 34.20
N GLY A 90 -17.45 -27.88 33.30
CA GLY A 90 -16.99 -27.70 31.93
C GLY A 90 -17.78 -26.63 31.18
N SER A 91 -19.11 -26.62 31.31
CA SER A 91 -19.99 -25.62 30.71
C SER A 91 -19.73 -24.21 31.25
N PHE A 92 -19.42 -24.09 32.54
CA PHE A 92 -19.08 -22.81 33.16
C PHE A 92 -17.78 -22.22 32.59
N PHE A 93 -16.71 -23.02 32.48
CA PHE A 93 -15.45 -22.57 31.89
C PHE A 93 -15.58 -22.25 30.40
N ALA A 94 -16.34 -23.06 29.65
CA ALA A 94 -16.63 -22.78 28.24
C ALA A 94 -17.37 -21.45 28.07
N PHE A 95 -18.33 -21.15 28.95
CA PHE A 95 -19.06 -19.88 28.95
C PHE A 95 -18.16 -18.68 29.29
N LEU A 96 -17.29 -18.81 30.29
CA LEU A 96 -16.30 -17.78 30.60
C LEU A 96 -15.34 -17.54 29.42
N GLY A 97 -14.91 -18.61 28.74
CA GLY A 97 -14.13 -18.53 27.51
C GLY A 97 -14.88 -17.77 26.41
N ALA A 98 -16.14 -18.10 26.16
CA ALA A 98 -16.98 -17.42 25.18
C ALA A 98 -17.16 -15.92 25.50
N ILE A 99 -17.39 -15.57 26.77
CA ILE A 99 -17.45 -14.17 27.23
C ILE A 99 -16.11 -13.47 26.99
N TRP A 100 -14.99 -14.10 27.33
CA TRP A 100 -13.66 -13.52 27.15
C TRP A 100 -13.37 -13.22 25.66
N PHE A 101 -13.64 -14.18 24.78
CA PHE A 101 -13.53 -13.98 23.33
C PHE A 101 -14.46 -12.87 22.83
N PHE A 102 -15.69 -12.80 23.34
CA PHE A 102 -16.61 -11.73 23.02
C PHE A 102 -16.10 -10.36 23.48
N LEU A 103 -15.52 -10.26 24.67
CA LEU A 103 -14.91 -9.01 25.18
C LEU A 103 -13.70 -8.59 24.34
N ILE A 104 -12.84 -9.54 23.94
CA ILE A 104 -11.75 -9.28 23.00
C ILE A 104 -12.31 -8.77 21.67
N TYR A 105 -13.37 -9.39 21.15
CA TYR A 105 -14.02 -8.97 19.91
C TYR A 105 -14.59 -7.55 20.02
N VAL A 106 -15.28 -7.23 21.11
CA VAL A 106 -15.80 -5.87 21.38
C VAL A 106 -14.65 -4.86 21.47
N ARG A 107 -13.56 -5.21 22.16
CA ARG A 107 -12.37 -4.36 22.30
C ARG A 107 -11.59 -4.21 20.99
N ALA A 108 -11.58 -5.22 20.14
CA ALA A 108 -10.99 -5.13 18.81
C ALA A 108 -11.82 -4.21 17.90
N ARG A 109 -13.16 -4.29 18.00
CA ARG A 109 -14.10 -3.45 17.24
C ARG A 109 -13.99 -1.97 17.60
N SER A 110 -13.65 -1.61 18.84
CA SER A 110 -13.50 -0.21 19.22
C SER A 110 -12.34 0.48 18.49
N LYS A 111 -11.27 -0.25 18.17
CA LYS A 111 -10.11 0.29 17.44
C LYS A 111 -10.38 0.50 15.95
N THR A 112 -11.22 -0.34 15.34
CA THR A 112 -11.48 -0.29 13.89
C THR A 112 -12.38 0.87 13.49
N LYS A 113 -13.27 1.35 14.37
CA LYS A 113 -14.13 2.50 14.07
C LYS A 113 -13.34 3.81 13.85
N MET A 114 -12.16 3.95 14.46
CA MET A 114 -11.33 5.16 14.26
C MET A 114 -10.64 5.19 12.90
N VAL A 115 -10.28 4.02 12.33
CA VAL A 115 -9.46 3.97 11.11
C VAL A 115 -10.31 4.17 9.85
N LEU A 116 -11.55 3.67 9.83
CA LEU A 116 -12.45 3.89 8.69
C LEU A 116 -12.82 5.37 8.53
N THR A 117 -13.08 6.09 9.64
CA THR A 117 -13.38 7.52 9.59
C THR A 117 -12.23 8.36 9.04
N THR A 118 -10.98 7.95 9.23
CA THR A 118 -9.83 8.65 8.67
C THR A 118 -9.66 8.38 7.18
N SER A 119 -9.98 7.15 6.73
CA SER A 119 -9.92 6.79 5.31
C SER A 119 -10.98 7.54 4.49
N ASP A 120 -12.22 7.61 5.00
CA ASP A 120 -13.31 8.35 4.34
C ASP A 120 -12.99 9.86 4.24
N TYR A 121 -12.28 10.42 5.23
CA TYR A 121 -11.86 11.83 5.21
C TYR A 121 -10.74 12.10 4.17
N ILE A 122 -9.83 11.15 3.96
CA ILE A 122 -8.75 11.26 2.98
C ILE A 122 -9.29 11.14 1.55
N GLU A 123 -10.29 10.28 1.33
CA GLU A 123 -10.91 10.10 0.01
C GLU A 123 -11.74 11.32 -0.42
N LEU A 124 -12.42 11.98 0.53
CA LEU A 124 -13.12 13.24 0.28
C LEU A 124 -12.17 14.38 -0.11
N ASN A 125 -11.03 14.50 0.57
CA ASN A 125 -10.03 15.52 0.24
C ASN A 125 -9.37 15.25 -1.12
N ARG A 126 -9.10 13.98 -1.47
CA ARG A 126 -8.51 13.63 -2.77
C ARG A 126 -9.47 13.85 -3.94
N ALA A 127 -10.78 13.74 -3.73
CA ALA A 127 -11.79 14.09 -4.74
C ALA A 127 -11.89 15.61 -4.94
N SER A 128 -11.69 16.41 -3.90
CA SER A 128 -11.72 17.88 -3.98
C SER A 128 -10.50 18.48 -4.70
N ASP A 129 -9.36 17.78 -4.69
CA ASP A 129 -8.11 18.28 -5.29
C ASP A 129 -8.01 17.96 -6.81
N GLY A 130 -8.91 17.14 -7.35
CA GLY A 130 -8.89 16.70 -8.76
C GLY A 130 -9.58 17.63 -9.77
N GLU A 131 -10.27 18.69 -9.34
CA GLU A 131 -11.13 19.52 -10.21
C GLU A 131 -10.57 20.95 -10.44
N LEU A 132 -9.27 21.18 -10.24
CA LEU A 132 -8.65 22.50 -10.45
C LEU A 132 -7.47 22.51 -11.44
N CYS A 133 -7.65 21.90 -12.61
CA CYS A 133 -6.82 22.17 -13.79
C CYS A 133 -7.69 22.01 -15.06
N ASN A 134 -8.67 22.90 -15.25
CA ASN A 134 -9.22 23.15 -16.58
C ASN A 134 -8.84 24.56 -17.03
N GLU A 135 -7.81 24.53 -17.86
CA GLU A 135 -7.25 25.50 -18.77
C GLU A 135 -8.32 26.29 -19.53
N ASN A 136 -8.42 27.59 -19.26
CA ASN A 136 -9.03 28.55 -20.18
C ASN A 136 -7.96 29.57 -20.57
N GLU A 137 -7.19 29.24 -21.61
CA GLU A 137 -6.39 30.18 -22.38
C GLU A 137 -7.29 31.30 -22.91
N THR A 138 -7.33 32.44 -22.21
CA THR A 138 -7.82 33.70 -22.80
C THR A 138 -6.63 34.44 -23.38
N LYS A 139 -6.45 34.34 -24.69
CA LYS A 139 -5.60 35.22 -25.49
C LYS A 139 -6.02 36.68 -25.24
N THR A 140 -5.15 37.46 -24.62
CA THR A 140 -5.21 38.92 -24.64
C THR A 140 -3.96 39.48 -25.34
N PRO A 141 -4.11 40.53 -26.15
CA PRO A 141 -3.02 41.08 -26.94
C PRO A 141 -2.10 41.94 -26.08
N ILE A 142 -0.82 41.82 -26.40
CA ILE A 142 0.33 42.59 -25.93
C ILE A 142 0.05 44.10 -25.99
N PRO A 143 0.45 44.87 -24.95
CA PRO A 143 1.02 46.18 -25.16
C PRO A 143 2.51 46.17 -24.85
N ASN A 144 3.29 46.61 -25.84
CA ASN A 144 4.67 47.03 -25.71
C ASN A 144 4.85 47.97 -24.52
N ILE A 145 5.84 47.73 -23.66
CA ILE A 145 6.72 48.77 -23.09
C ILE A 145 8.11 48.14 -22.87
N LEU A 146 9.08 48.73 -23.57
CA LEU A 146 10.52 48.61 -23.34
C LEU A 146 10.88 48.93 -21.88
N THR A 147 11.79 48.18 -21.27
CA THR A 147 13.20 48.60 -21.11
C THR A 147 13.99 47.66 -20.20
N SER A 148 15.20 47.32 -20.66
CA SER A 148 16.41 47.17 -19.84
C SER A 148 16.48 46.04 -18.81
N PHE A 149 17.01 44.88 -19.24
CA PHE A 149 18.19 44.30 -18.59
C PHE A 149 19.00 43.50 -19.63
N LYS A 150 20.01 44.15 -20.17
CA LYS A 150 21.05 43.54 -21.01
C LYS A 150 22.11 42.99 -20.07
N THR A 151 22.06 41.70 -19.74
CA THR A 151 23.23 40.99 -19.26
C THR A 151 23.94 40.37 -20.47
N PRO A 152 25.25 40.60 -20.65
CA PRO A 152 25.97 39.98 -21.75
C PRO A 152 26.10 38.48 -21.49
N VAL A 153 25.58 37.70 -22.43
CA VAL A 153 25.83 36.26 -22.57
C VAL A 153 27.34 36.08 -22.81
N PRO A 154 28.06 35.24 -22.06
CA PRO A 154 29.45 34.93 -22.39
C PRO A 154 29.48 34.15 -23.70
N SER A 155 30.15 34.74 -24.69
CA SER A 155 30.56 34.11 -25.94
C SER A 155 31.52 32.97 -25.62
N VAL A 156 31.03 31.73 -25.58
CA VAL A 156 31.88 30.54 -25.66
C VAL A 156 32.26 30.35 -27.12
N THR A 157 33.19 31.18 -27.57
CA THR A 157 34.07 30.83 -28.69
C THR A 157 35.31 30.25 -28.05
N GLU A 158 35.52 28.95 -28.17
CA GLU A 158 36.80 28.42 -28.64
C GLU A 158 36.82 26.89 -28.78
N PHE A 159 37.56 26.51 -29.82
CA PHE A 159 37.81 25.18 -30.34
C PHE A 159 38.47 24.25 -29.32
N THR A 160 37.88 23.08 -29.09
CA THR A 160 38.61 21.91 -28.59
C THR A 160 37.97 20.64 -29.14
N THR A 161 38.10 20.45 -30.45
CA THR A 161 38.15 19.12 -31.04
C THR A 161 39.58 18.60 -30.88
N ASN A 162 39.82 17.76 -29.87
CA ASN A 162 40.94 16.82 -29.91
C ASN A 162 40.35 15.43 -30.18
N PRO A 163 40.52 14.85 -31.39
CA PRO A 163 40.19 13.45 -31.60
C PRO A 163 41.17 12.60 -30.77
N LEU A 164 40.63 11.90 -29.78
CA LEU A 164 41.37 10.91 -29.00
C LEU A 164 41.76 9.75 -29.93
N HIS A 165 43.06 9.65 -30.16
CA HIS A 165 43.76 8.55 -30.79
C HIS A 165 43.49 7.26 -30.01
N THR A 166 42.57 6.41 -30.46
CA THR A 166 42.44 5.06 -29.92
C THR A 166 43.40 4.12 -30.63
N GLU A 167 44.52 3.89 -29.95
CA GLU A 167 45.47 2.83 -30.25
C GLU A 167 44.83 1.45 -30.07
N ASN A 168 44.97 0.63 -31.10
CA ASN A 168 45.20 -0.82 -31.08
C ASN A 168 45.02 -1.55 -29.74
N TYR A 169 43.83 -2.12 -29.49
CA TYR A 169 43.71 -3.26 -28.58
C TYR A 169 43.85 -4.58 -29.34
N LYS A 170 45.06 -5.14 -29.24
CA LYS A 170 45.39 -6.53 -29.53
C LYS A 170 44.35 -7.46 -28.90
N THR A 171 43.74 -8.27 -29.75
CA THR A 171 43.06 -9.52 -29.42
C THR A 171 43.92 -10.37 -28.47
N LYS A 172 43.48 -10.56 -27.23
CA LYS A 172 44.04 -11.57 -26.32
C LYS A 172 43.07 -12.75 -26.25
N LYS A 173 43.60 -13.89 -26.70
CA LYS A 173 42.96 -15.19 -26.86
C LYS A 173 42.33 -15.69 -25.56
N LEU A 174 41.17 -16.32 -25.72
CA LEU A 174 40.55 -17.29 -24.83
C LEU A 174 41.49 -18.48 -24.58
N PRO A 175 41.72 -18.95 -23.34
CA PRO A 175 42.15 -20.31 -23.10
C PRO A 175 40.94 -21.21 -22.81
N GLU A 176 40.94 -22.32 -23.53
CA GLU A 176 40.01 -23.44 -23.48
C GLU A 176 39.98 -24.12 -22.12
N GLY A 177 38.82 -24.67 -21.79
CA GLY A 177 38.59 -25.41 -20.57
C GLY A 177 39.37 -26.73 -20.49
N LYS A 178 39.64 -27.11 -19.25
CA LYS A 178 39.79 -28.49 -18.80
C LYS A 178 39.07 -28.63 -17.47
#